data_AF-A0A2R6FE44-F1
#
_entry.id   AF-A0A2R6FE44-F1
#
_cell.length_a   1.000
_cell.length_b   1.000
_cell.length_c   1.000
_cell.angle_alpha   90.00
_cell.angle_beta   90.00
_cell.angle_gamma   90.00
#
_symmetry.space_group_name_H-M   'P 1'
#
loop_
_entity.id
_entity.type
_entity.pdbx_description
1 polymer ?
#
loop_
_entity_poly.entity_id
_entity_poly.type
_entity_poly.pdbx_seq_one_letter_code
_entity_poly.pdbx_strand_id
1 'polypeptide(L)'
;MSTADRDPIRVLHVDDPEYTELTATFLEGGREPFEVYRATTATEGLTMLATADDPIDCVVSDYDMPGMDGLEFLEAVREAYPNLPFILLTGQGSEAIASRAIAADVTGYLWKDTGRAPYERLEDRIVEAVEKRRFLWERYRELFEDVPLMYALTRNRGGEPVIEDCNERFCDTLGYPREALLGDSLAEHYTPESAADLLESGGYERALEAEFVSEERQLVARDGTVIETLLRAAP
;
A
#
# COMPACT_ATOMS: atom_id res chain seq x y z
N MET A 1 11.91 24.67 9.62
CA MET A 1 10.87 24.76 8.57
C MET A 1 9.56 25.13 9.26
N SER A 2 8.81 26.08 8.71
CA SER A 2 7.48 26.43 9.23
C SER A 2 6.54 25.25 8.98
N THR A 3 5.60 24.99 9.89
CA THR A 3 4.56 23.94 9.75
C THR A 3 3.68 24.12 8.50
N ALA A 4 3.73 25.30 7.88
CA ALA A 4 2.95 25.66 6.68
C ALA A 4 3.49 25.10 5.34
N ASP A 5 4.59 24.35 5.33
CA ASP A 5 5.28 23.90 4.09
C ASP A 5 5.36 22.36 3.99
N ARG A 6 4.59 21.64 4.81
CA ARG A 6 4.45 20.17 4.76
C ARG A 6 3.06 19.84 4.21
N ASP A 7 2.99 18.91 3.26
CA ASP A 7 1.72 18.35 2.81
C ASP A 7 0.92 17.81 4.01
N PRO A 8 -0.39 18.10 4.09
CA PRO A 8 -1.21 17.67 5.21
C PRO A 8 -1.26 16.13 5.29
N ILE A 9 -1.32 15.61 6.51
CA ILE A 9 -1.58 14.19 6.74
C ILE A 9 -3.08 13.95 6.52
N ARG A 10 -3.41 13.13 5.52
CA ARG A 10 -4.79 12.82 5.15
C ARG A 10 -5.30 11.67 5.98
N VAL A 11 -6.31 11.91 6.81
CA VAL A 11 -6.85 10.91 7.75
C VAL A 11 -8.29 10.61 7.38
N LEU A 12 -8.60 9.32 7.15
CA LEU A 12 -9.98 8.86 7.11
C LEU A 12 -10.42 8.48 8.51
N HIS A 13 -11.40 9.18 9.07
CA HIS A 13 -12.00 8.87 10.35
C HIS A 13 -13.39 8.25 10.17
N VAL A 14 -13.57 7.03 10.67
CA VAL A 14 -14.82 6.27 10.60
C VAL A 14 -15.39 6.06 11.99
N ASP A 15 -16.51 6.72 12.29
CA ASP A 15 -17.11 6.74 13.62
C ASP A 15 -18.55 7.27 13.55
N ASP A 16 -19.25 7.32 14.68
CA ASP A 16 -20.54 8.00 14.74
C ASP A 16 -20.42 9.51 14.37
N PRO A 17 -21.49 10.12 13.83
CA PRO A 17 -21.46 11.51 13.36
C PRO A 17 -20.95 12.53 14.39
N GLU A 18 -21.26 12.33 15.67
CA GLU A 18 -20.84 13.25 16.75
C GLU A 18 -19.32 13.18 17.00
N TYR A 19 -18.74 11.97 16.96
CA TYR A 19 -17.31 11.78 17.20
C TYR A 19 -16.45 12.10 15.98
N THR A 20 -16.97 11.91 14.77
CA THR A 20 -16.25 12.28 13.54
C THR A 20 -15.96 13.78 13.47
N GLU A 21 -16.96 14.63 13.75
CA GLU A 21 -16.81 16.09 13.78
C GLU A 21 -15.84 16.54 14.89
N LEU A 22 -15.98 15.96 16.08
CA LEU A 22 -15.15 16.31 17.23
C LEU A 22 -13.67 15.99 16.98
N THR A 23 -13.41 14.79 16.45
CA THR A 23 -12.04 14.34 16.15
C THR A 23 -11.42 15.17 15.04
N ALA A 24 -12.17 15.50 13.99
CA ALA A 24 -11.72 16.40 12.93
C ALA A 24 -11.31 17.77 13.49
N THR A 25 -12.17 18.38 14.32
CA THR A 25 -11.88 19.68 14.96
C THR A 25 -10.59 19.64 15.78
N PHE A 26 -10.33 18.55 16.52
CA PHE A 26 -9.13 18.43 17.32
C PHE A 26 -7.86 18.21 16.49
N LEU A 27 -7.91 17.35 15.48
CA LEU A 27 -6.76 17.06 14.63
C LEU A 27 -6.40 18.26 13.74
N GLU A 28 -7.39 18.88 13.09
CA GLU A 28 -7.16 20.04 12.22
C GLU A 28 -6.73 21.30 12.99
N GLY A 29 -7.10 21.39 14.28
CA GLY A 29 -6.61 22.40 15.21
C GLY A 29 -5.31 22.03 15.94
N GLY A 30 -4.69 20.91 15.57
CA GLY A 30 -3.51 20.32 16.21
C GLY A 30 -2.20 21.02 15.88
N ARG A 31 -1.09 20.32 16.15
CA ARG A 31 0.28 20.80 15.92
C ARG A 31 0.73 20.54 14.48
N GLU A 32 0.32 19.41 13.91
CA GLU A 32 0.61 19.05 12.53
C GLU A 32 -0.56 19.40 11.59
N PRO A 33 -0.31 19.65 10.30
CA PRO A 33 -1.37 19.89 9.34
C PRO A 33 -2.09 18.57 9.03
N PHE A 34 -3.37 18.47 9.42
CA PHE A 34 -4.25 17.35 9.07
C PHE A 34 -5.33 17.79 8.10
N GLU A 35 -5.76 16.83 7.25
CA GLU A 35 -6.98 16.92 6.47
C GLU A 35 -7.82 15.68 6.80
N VAL A 36 -9.00 15.88 7.42
CA VAL A 36 -9.80 14.77 7.94
C VAL A 36 -11.01 14.49 7.05
N TYR A 37 -10.97 13.34 6.39
CA TYR A 37 -12.10 12.75 5.68
C TYR A 37 -12.95 11.98 6.69
N ARG A 38 -14.26 12.15 6.63
CA ARG A 38 -15.18 11.61 7.63
C ARG A 38 -16.14 10.64 6.97
N ALA A 39 -16.25 9.45 7.54
CA ALA A 39 -17.27 8.47 7.20
C ALA A 39 -18.01 8.03 8.46
N THR A 40 -19.27 7.68 8.29
CA THR A 40 -20.15 7.24 9.39
C THR A 40 -20.40 5.74 9.41
N THR A 41 -19.90 5.04 8.39
CA THR A 41 -19.97 3.58 8.27
C THR A 41 -18.70 3.04 7.63
N ALA A 42 -18.35 1.78 7.94
CA ALA A 42 -17.20 1.11 7.33
C ALA A 42 -17.31 1.05 5.78
N THR A 43 -18.50 0.80 5.26
CA THR A 43 -18.75 0.76 3.80
C THR A 43 -18.48 2.09 3.12
N GLU A 44 -18.89 3.19 3.74
CA GLU A 44 -18.56 4.54 3.27
C GLU A 44 -17.04 4.78 3.33
N GLY A 45 -16.39 4.34 4.42
CA GLY A 45 -14.94 4.41 4.56
C GLY A 45 -14.19 3.65 3.45
N LEU A 46 -14.59 2.41 3.15
CA LEU A 46 -14.02 1.63 2.04
C LEU A 46 -14.21 2.32 0.69
N THR A 47 -15.39 2.92 0.48
CA THR A 47 -15.68 3.66 -0.75
C THR A 47 -14.76 4.86 -0.89
N MET A 48 -14.61 5.65 0.19
CA MET A 48 -13.71 6.80 0.22
C MET A 48 -12.26 6.40 -0.04
N LEU A 49 -11.78 5.30 0.55
CA LEU A 49 -10.42 4.79 0.27
C LEU A 49 -10.23 4.46 -1.21
N ALA A 50 -11.24 3.84 -1.85
CA ALA A 50 -11.16 3.41 -3.24
C ALA A 50 -11.31 4.56 -4.26
N THR A 51 -11.98 5.65 -3.89
CA THR A 51 -12.30 6.75 -4.83
C THR A 51 -11.60 8.07 -4.51
N ALA A 52 -10.75 8.13 -3.48
CA ALA A 52 -10.03 9.36 -3.16
C ALA A 52 -9.06 9.71 -4.30
N ASP A 53 -9.09 10.99 -4.72
CA ASP A 53 -8.14 11.50 -5.72
C ASP A 53 -6.70 11.45 -5.20
N ASP A 54 -6.54 11.76 -3.92
CA ASP A 54 -5.29 11.68 -3.19
C ASP A 54 -5.29 10.51 -2.19
N PRO A 55 -4.16 9.80 -2.01
CA PRO A 55 -4.11 8.67 -1.10
C PRO A 55 -4.26 9.09 0.36
N ILE A 56 -5.11 8.36 1.09
CA ILE A 56 -5.24 8.48 2.54
C ILE A 56 -3.95 7.98 3.22
N ASP A 57 -3.47 8.73 4.21
CA ASP A 57 -2.25 8.39 4.95
C ASP A 57 -2.50 7.50 6.17
N CYS A 58 -3.69 7.58 6.78
CA CYS A 58 -4.06 6.82 7.96
C CYS A 58 -5.57 6.66 8.06
N VAL A 59 -6.03 5.50 8.53
CA VAL A 59 -7.42 5.28 8.94
C VAL A 59 -7.48 5.33 10.47
N VAL A 60 -8.47 6.05 10.99
CA VAL A 60 -8.88 5.99 12.39
C VAL A 60 -10.30 5.45 12.39
N SER A 61 -10.58 4.40 13.16
CA SER A 61 -11.89 3.78 13.19
C SER A 61 -12.34 3.54 14.62
N ASP A 62 -13.63 3.75 14.89
CA ASP A 62 -14.25 3.14 16.05
C ASP A 62 -14.35 1.62 15.90
N TYR A 63 -14.52 0.94 17.03
CA TYR A 63 -14.79 -0.50 17.05
C TYR A 63 -16.29 -0.80 16.89
N ASP A 64 -17.16 -0.07 17.59
CA ASP A 64 -18.59 -0.39 17.71
C ASP A 64 -19.39 0.41 16.69
N MET A 65 -19.37 -0.05 15.44
CA MET A 65 -20.06 0.58 14.33
C MET A 65 -21.24 -0.28 13.83
N PRO A 66 -22.34 0.32 13.37
CA PRO A 66 -23.46 -0.43 12.81
C PRO A 66 -23.08 -1.22 11.55
N GLY A 67 -23.42 -2.50 11.54
CA GLY A 67 -23.33 -3.37 10.36
C GLY A 67 -22.00 -4.10 10.21
N MET A 68 -20.89 -3.36 10.21
CA MET A 68 -19.52 -3.91 10.16
C MET A 68 -18.71 -3.28 11.29
N ASP A 69 -18.17 -4.12 12.17
CA ASP A 69 -17.36 -3.65 13.30
C ASP A 69 -15.98 -3.16 12.84
N GLY A 70 -15.26 -2.46 13.71
CA GLY A 70 -13.95 -1.90 13.38
C GLY A 70 -12.87 -2.94 13.06
N LEU A 71 -13.01 -4.19 13.51
CA LEU A 71 -12.08 -5.28 13.17
C LEU A 71 -12.40 -5.86 11.79
N GLU A 72 -13.68 -6.08 11.49
CA GLU A 72 -14.13 -6.50 10.16
C GLU A 72 -13.74 -5.43 9.11
N PHE A 73 -13.85 -4.15 9.47
CA PHE A 73 -13.38 -3.05 8.62
C PHE A 73 -11.86 -3.07 8.45
N LEU A 74 -11.09 -3.28 9.52
CA LEU A 74 -9.63 -3.42 9.45
C LEU A 74 -9.23 -4.58 8.51
N GLU A 75 -9.87 -5.74 8.63
CA GLU A 75 -9.62 -6.90 7.78
C GLU A 75 -9.87 -6.54 6.30
N ALA A 76 -11.01 -5.90 5.99
CA ALA A 76 -11.31 -5.45 4.63
C ALA A 76 -10.31 -4.41 4.09
N VAL A 77 -9.86 -3.46 4.94
CA VAL A 77 -8.82 -2.50 4.56
C VAL A 77 -7.49 -3.19 4.29
N ARG A 78 -7.13 -4.22 5.06
CA ARG A 78 -5.85 -4.95 4.89
C ARG A 78 -5.79 -5.74 3.59
N GLU A 79 -6.92 -6.21 3.07
CA GLU A 79 -6.98 -6.90 1.77
C GLU A 79 -6.55 -6.00 0.61
N ALA A 80 -6.96 -4.73 0.61
CA ALA A 80 -6.65 -3.78 -0.46
C ALA A 80 -5.44 -2.88 -0.14
N TYR A 81 -5.21 -2.57 1.14
CA TYR A 81 -4.23 -1.61 1.64
C TYR A 81 -3.42 -2.21 2.82
N PRO A 82 -2.57 -3.22 2.55
CA PRO A 82 -1.91 -4.00 3.60
C PRO A 82 -1.02 -3.16 4.53
N ASN A 83 -0.41 -2.10 4.01
CA ASN A 83 0.52 -1.25 4.76
C ASN A 83 -0.09 0.09 5.21
N LEU A 84 -1.39 0.31 5.00
CA LEU A 84 -2.03 1.56 5.39
C LEU A 84 -2.14 1.62 6.92
N PRO A 85 -1.63 2.66 7.60
CA PRO A 85 -1.78 2.81 9.03
C PRO A 85 -3.25 2.78 9.44
N PHE A 86 -3.59 1.94 10.39
CA PHE A 86 -4.95 1.78 10.89
C PHE A 86 -4.94 1.85 12.41
N ILE A 87 -5.63 2.84 12.97
CA ILE A 87 -5.73 3.06 14.41
C ILE A 87 -7.18 2.80 14.82
N LEU A 88 -7.37 1.79 15.68
CA LEU A 88 -8.62 1.63 16.40
C LEU A 88 -8.68 2.61 17.56
N LEU A 89 -9.69 3.47 17.57
CA LEU A 89 -9.97 4.42 18.62
C LEU A 89 -11.34 4.07 19.20
N THR A 90 -11.40 3.40 20.35
CA THR A 90 -12.67 2.87 20.87
C THR A 90 -12.96 3.28 22.31
N GLY A 91 -14.23 3.51 22.64
CA GLY A 91 -14.71 3.69 24.02
C GLY A 91 -14.92 2.38 24.77
N GLN A 92 -15.02 1.26 24.06
CA GLN A 92 -15.23 -0.07 24.63
C GLN A 92 -13.96 -0.91 24.46
N GLY A 93 -13.26 -1.18 25.57
CA GLY A 93 -12.05 -1.98 25.59
C GLY A 93 -12.23 -3.32 26.27
N SER A 94 -11.82 -4.40 25.62
CA SER A 94 -11.56 -5.69 26.27
C SER A 94 -10.25 -6.27 25.78
N GLU A 95 -9.61 -7.08 26.62
CA GLU A 95 -8.39 -7.80 26.26
C GLU A 95 -8.59 -8.69 25.02
N ALA A 96 -9.78 -9.27 24.86
CA ALA A 96 -10.14 -10.09 23.70
C ALA A 96 -10.16 -9.27 22.40
N ILE A 97 -10.70 -8.04 22.44
CA ILE A 97 -10.72 -7.14 21.27
C ILE A 97 -9.29 -6.71 20.91
N ALA A 98 -8.50 -6.31 21.91
CA ALA A 98 -7.10 -5.93 21.69
C ALA A 98 -6.28 -7.08 21.09
N SER A 99 -6.47 -8.31 21.57
CA SER A 99 -5.81 -9.49 21.02
C SER A 99 -6.18 -9.75 19.55
N ARG A 100 -7.47 -9.60 19.19
CA ARG A 100 -7.92 -9.76 17.80
C ARG A 100 -7.36 -8.64 16.91
N ALA A 101 -7.35 -7.40 17.40
CA ALA A 101 -6.79 -6.27 16.67
C ALA A 101 -5.29 -6.47 16.34
N ILE A 102 -4.51 -6.97 17.30
CA ILE A 102 -3.10 -7.30 17.09
C ILE A 102 -2.96 -8.43 16.05
N ALA A 103 -3.81 -9.46 16.13
CA ALA A 103 -3.78 -10.56 15.16
C ALA A 103 -4.13 -10.11 13.73
N ALA A 104 -4.94 -9.05 13.59
CA ALA A 104 -5.29 -8.41 12.32
C ALA A 104 -4.31 -7.30 11.88
N ASP A 105 -3.14 -7.20 12.53
CA ASP A 105 -2.10 -6.21 12.23
C ASP A 105 -2.59 -4.74 12.32
N VAL A 106 -3.31 -4.43 13.39
CA VAL A 106 -3.67 -3.05 13.72
C VAL A 106 -2.40 -2.23 13.99
N THR A 107 -2.34 -1.02 13.46
CA THR A 107 -1.19 -0.14 13.67
C THR A 107 -1.22 0.52 15.04
N GLY A 108 -2.40 0.85 15.57
CA GLY A 108 -2.56 1.40 16.91
C GLY A 108 -3.90 1.04 17.52
N TYR A 109 -3.93 0.91 18.83
CA TYR A 109 -5.16 0.71 19.60
C TYR A 109 -5.20 1.73 20.73
N LEU A 110 -6.16 2.64 20.67
CA LEU A 110 -6.33 3.75 21.62
C LEU A 110 -7.71 3.70 22.24
N TRP A 111 -7.77 4.06 23.52
CA TRP A 111 -9.01 4.14 24.28
C TRP A 111 -9.54 5.59 24.27
N LYS A 112 -10.80 5.76 23.85
CA LYS A 112 -11.57 7.00 23.94
C LYS A 112 -11.92 7.23 25.41
N ASP A 113 -11.13 8.07 26.07
CA ASP A 113 -11.45 8.59 27.41
C ASP A 113 -12.20 9.93 27.31
N THR A 114 -12.74 10.42 28.42
CA THR A 114 -13.31 11.76 28.52
C THR A 114 -12.22 12.84 28.51
N GLY A 115 -12.40 13.89 27.70
CA GLY A 115 -11.51 15.07 27.66
C GLY A 115 -10.58 15.15 26.45
N ARG A 116 -9.55 16.01 26.52
CA ARG A 116 -8.63 16.30 25.39
C ARG A 116 -7.48 15.30 25.20
N ALA A 117 -7.05 14.64 26.28
CA ALA A 117 -5.89 13.75 26.28
C ALA A 117 -5.94 12.56 25.28
N PRO A 118 -7.11 12.00 24.91
CA PRO A 118 -7.18 11.00 23.85
C PRO A 118 -6.77 11.55 22.48
N TYR A 119 -7.09 12.81 22.17
CA TYR A 119 -6.83 13.40 20.86
C TYR A 119 -5.36 13.80 20.67
N GLU A 120 -4.68 14.26 21.72
CA GLU A 120 -3.23 14.49 21.68
C GLU A 120 -2.46 13.18 21.44
N ARG A 121 -2.87 12.10 22.12
CA ARG A 121 -2.30 10.76 21.90
C ARG A 121 -2.63 10.21 20.52
N LEU A 122 -3.82 10.52 19.99
CA LEU A 122 -4.21 10.14 18.63
C LEU A 122 -3.34 10.85 17.61
N GLU A 123 -3.16 12.16 17.74
CA GLU A 123 -2.27 12.95 16.87
C GLU A 123 -0.86 12.35 16.86
N ASP A 124 -0.24 12.18 18.03
CA ASP A 124 1.11 11.61 18.13
C ASP A 124 1.19 10.22 17.46
N ARG A 125 0.15 9.39 17.66
CA ARG A 125 0.12 8.04 17.10
C ARG A 125 -0.06 8.02 15.58
N ILE A 126 -0.88 8.92 15.03
CA ILE A 126 -1.05 9.06 13.58
C ILE A 126 0.28 9.50 12.97
N VAL A 127 0.91 10.55 13.53
CA VAL A 127 2.19 11.08 13.03
C VAL A 127 3.26 9.99 13.03
N GLU A 128 3.45 9.31 14.16
CA GLU A 128 4.43 8.23 14.29
C GLU A 128 4.21 7.13 13.24
N ALA A 129 2.95 6.71 13.04
CA ALA A 129 2.62 5.64 12.12
C ALA A 129 2.82 6.04 10.65
N VAL A 130 2.43 7.27 10.29
CA VAL A 130 2.58 7.81 8.94
C VAL A 130 4.06 8.05 8.62
N GLU A 131 4.82 8.66 9.53
CA GLU A 131 6.25 8.89 9.34
C GLU A 131 7.02 7.56 9.25
N LYS A 132 6.67 6.58 10.09
CA LYS A 132 7.26 5.23 10.00
C LYS A 132 6.98 4.57 8.65
N ARG A 133 5.75 4.67 8.14
CA ARG A 133 5.39 4.14 6.81
C ARG A 133 6.17 4.83 5.71
N ARG A 134 6.23 6.17 5.72
CA ARG A 134 6.96 6.97 4.74
C ARG A 134 8.45 6.61 4.74
N PHE A 135 9.07 6.53 5.92
CA PHE A 135 10.46 6.11 6.08
C PHE A 135 10.73 4.70 5.55
N LEU A 136 9.87 3.72 5.89
CA LEU A 136 10.01 2.35 5.39
C LEU A 136 9.86 2.28 3.87
N TRP A 137 8.94 3.06 3.31
CA TRP A 137 8.72 3.14 1.87
C TRP A 137 9.89 3.78 1.13
N GLU A 138 10.43 4.89 1.66
CA GLU A 138 11.64 5.52 1.13
C GLU A 138 12.82 4.56 1.16
N ARG A 139 13.05 3.88 2.28
CA ARG A 139 14.13 2.90 2.39
C ARG A 139 13.93 1.69 1.48
N TYR A 140 12.69 1.20 1.35
CA TYR A 140 12.36 0.16 0.38
C TYR A 140 12.69 0.61 -1.04
N ARG A 141 12.30 1.85 -1.40
CA ARG A 141 12.56 2.42 -2.71
C ARG A 141 14.04 2.59 -2.97
N GLU A 142 14.81 3.14 -2.03
CA GLU A 142 16.28 3.23 -2.14
C GLU A 142 16.89 1.85 -2.40
N LEU A 143 16.52 0.84 -1.61
CA LEU A 143 17.00 -0.52 -1.81
C LEU A 143 16.58 -1.10 -3.17
N PHE A 144 15.37 -0.83 -3.62
CA PHE A 144 14.86 -1.31 -4.90
C PHE A 144 15.61 -0.69 -6.09
N GLU A 145 15.89 0.61 -6.05
CA GLU A 145 16.60 1.33 -7.11
C GLU A 145 18.11 1.03 -7.11
N ASP A 146 18.75 0.96 -5.94
CA ASP A 146 20.21 0.78 -5.82
C ASP A 146 20.69 -0.66 -6.06
N VAL A 147 19.77 -1.63 -6.17
CA VAL A 147 20.14 -3.02 -6.45
C VAL A 147 20.78 -3.12 -7.85
N PRO A 148 21.99 -3.70 -7.98
CA PRO A 148 22.71 -3.81 -9.27
C PRO A 148 22.14 -4.93 -10.17
N LEU A 149 20.87 -5.28 -9.99
CA LEU A 149 20.12 -6.27 -10.77
C LEU A 149 18.92 -5.58 -11.40
N MET A 150 18.54 -6.02 -12.59
CA MET A 150 17.26 -5.63 -13.16
C MET A 150 16.14 -6.27 -12.34
N TYR A 151 15.20 -5.46 -11.86
CA TYR A 151 14.07 -5.93 -11.06
C TYR A 151 12.77 -5.40 -11.66
N ALA A 152 11.80 -6.29 -11.84
CA ALA A 152 10.44 -5.96 -12.24
C ALA A 152 9.45 -6.68 -11.31
N LEU A 153 8.50 -5.93 -10.78
CA LEU A 153 7.33 -6.46 -10.08
C LEU A 153 6.22 -6.62 -11.10
N THR A 154 5.60 -7.79 -11.13
CA THR A 154 4.54 -8.10 -12.09
C THR A 154 3.28 -8.55 -11.39
N ARG A 155 2.14 -8.13 -11.91
CA ARG A 155 0.82 -8.62 -11.50
C ARG A 155 0.24 -9.49 -12.59
N ASN A 156 -0.30 -10.65 -12.20
CA ASN A 156 -1.03 -11.49 -13.14
C ASN A 156 -2.34 -10.82 -13.55
N ARG A 157 -2.52 -10.58 -14.84
CA ARG A 157 -3.79 -10.19 -15.46
C ARG A 157 -4.10 -11.16 -16.60
N GLY A 158 -5.06 -12.06 -16.38
CA GLY A 158 -5.52 -12.98 -17.43
C GLY A 158 -4.51 -14.05 -17.83
N GLY A 159 -3.55 -14.39 -16.96
CA GLY A 159 -2.48 -15.36 -17.24
C GLY A 159 -1.17 -14.71 -17.68
N GLU A 160 -1.15 -13.39 -17.86
CA GLU A 160 0.02 -12.63 -18.30
C GLU A 160 0.58 -11.77 -17.16
N PRO A 161 1.91 -11.75 -16.96
CA PRO A 161 2.57 -10.89 -15.98
C PRO A 161 2.71 -9.49 -16.55
N VAL A 162 1.84 -8.61 -16.07
CA VAL A 162 1.86 -7.18 -16.41
C VAL A 162 2.80 -6.47 -15.45
N ILE A 163 3.74 -5.66 -15.97
CA ILE A 163 4.69 -4.91 -15.17
C ILE A 163 3.94 -3.86 -14.33
N GLU A 164 4.01 -4.01 -13.01
CA GLU A 164 3.42 -3.09 -12.03
C GLU A 164 4.45 -2.08 -11.52
N ASP A 165 5.73 -2.48 -11.43
CA ASP A 165 6.85 -1.61 -11.14
C ASP A 165 8.17 -2.20 -11.68
N CYS A 166 9.19 -1.40 -11.88
CA CYS A 166 10.53 -1.87 -12.28
C CYS A 166 11.61 -0.87 -11.92
N ASN A 167 12.78 -1.32 -11.46
CA ASN A 167 13.84 -0.42 -10.98
C ASN A 167 14.57 0.33 -12.11
N GLU A 168 15.32 1.38 -11.76
CA GLU A 168 16.11 2.17 -12.72
C GLU A 168 17.05 1.29 -13.55
N ARG A 169 17.64 0.25 -12.95
CA ARG A 169 18.50 -0.69 -13.67
C ARG A 169 17.76 -1.40 -14.80
N PHE A 170 16.50 -1.81 -14.60
CA PHE A 170 15.66 -2.41 -15.64
C PHE A 170 15.35 -1.40 -16.75
N CYS A 171 14.95 -0.18 -16.38
CA CYS A 171 14.64 0.91 -17.31
C CYS A 171 15.84 1.27 -18.19
N ASP A 172 17.00 1.54 -17.57
CA ASP A 172 18.23 1.95 -18.24
C ASP A 172 18.76 0.86 -19.17
N THR A 173 18.67 -0.40 -18.74
CA THR A 173 19.17 -1.53 -19.53
C THR A 173 18.29 -1.76 -20.77
N LEU A 174 16.96 -1.63 -20.66
CA LEU A 174 16.06 -1.74 -21.81
C LEU A 174 15.91 -0.43 -22.62
N GLY A 175 16.33 0.71 -22.09
CA GLY A 175 16.26 2.01 -22.77
C GLY A 175 14.83 2.60 -22.85
N TYR A 176 13.94 2.23 -21.93
CA TYR A 176 12.59 2.76 -21.84
C TYR A 176 12.43 3.63 -20.58
N PRO A 177 11.69 4.76 -20.66
CA PRO A 177 11.25 5.44 -19.44
C PRO A 177 10.27 4.54 -18.68
N ARG A 178 10.27 4.62 -17.34
CA ARG A 178 9.45 3.75 -16.48
C ARG A 178 7.98 3.76 -16.91
N GLU A 179 7.42 4.93 -17.22
CA GLU A 179 6.01 5.10 -17.59
C GLU A 179 5.62 4.37 -18.88
N ALA A 180 6.59 4.06 -19.75
CA ALA A 180 6.37 3.29 -20.95
C ALA A 180 6.46 1.77 -20.73
N LEU A 181 6.91 1.32 -19.56
CA LEU A 181 6.97 -0.11 -19.19
C LEU A 181 5.80 -0.50 -18.28
N LEU A 182 5.30 0.43 -17.46
CA LEU A 182 4.20 0.15 -16.53
C LEU A 182 2.91 -0.17 -17.30
N GLY A 183 2.32 -1.34 -17.00
CA GLY A 183 1.11 -1.81 -17.65
C GLY A 183 1.34 -2.67 -18.89
N ASP A 184 2.56 -2.74 -19.41
CA ASP A 184 2.93 -3.63 -20.50
C ASP A 184 3.11 -5.06 -19.98
N SER A 185 2.84 -6.04 -20.84
CA SER A 185 3.15 -7.44 -20.54
C SER A 185 4.66 -7.63 -20.59
N LEU A 186 5.25 -8.26 -19.58
CA LEU A 186 6.70 -8.54 -19.56
C LEU A 186 7.14 -9.33 -20.81
N ALA A 187 6.25 -10.17 -21.34
CA ALA A 187 6.50 -10.96 -22.55
C ALA A 187 6.67 -10.11 -23.82
N GLU A 188 6.16 -8.87 -23.85
CA GLU A 188 6.34 -7.96 -24.99
C GLU A 188 7.78 -7.49 -25.15
N HIS A 189 8.58 -7.59 -24.08
CA HIS A 189 9.99 -7.23 -24.10
C HIS A 189 10.90 -8.43 -24.38
N TYR A 190 10.37 -9.61 -24.73
CA TYR A 190 11.17 -10.78 -25.07
C TYR A 190 11.53 -10.79 -26.56
N THR A 191 12.64 -11.47 -26.91
CA THR A 191 12.86 -11.85 -28.30
C THR A 191 11.76 -12.80 -28.77
N PRO A 192 11.45 -12.87 -30.08
CA PRO A 192 10.49 -13.83 -30.60
C PRO A 192 10.83 -15.29 -30.23
N GLU A 193 12.12 -15.62 -30.12
CA GLU A 193 12.61 -16.93 -29.69
C GLU A 193 12.28 -17.19 -28.22
N SER A 194 12.65 -16.28 -27.31
CA SER A 194 12.33 -16.43 -25.87
C SER A 194 10.82 -16.40 -25.59
N ALA A 195 10.04 -15.65 -26.36
CA ALA A 195 8.58 -15.67 -26.26
C ALA A 195 7.99 -17.02 -26.71
N ALA A 196 8.53 -17.64 -27.75
CA ALA A 196 8.12 -18.97 -28.20
C ALA A 196 8.49 -20.05 -27.18
N ASP A 197 9.73 -20.03 -26.68
CA ASP A 197 10.21 -20.97 -25.66
C ASP A 197 9.36 -20.92 -24.39
N LEU A 198 8.96 -19.72 -23.96
CA LEU A 198 8.07 -19.52 -22.83
C LEU A 198 6.71 -20.22 -23.03
N LEU A 199 6.12 -20.07 -24.22
CA LEU A 199 4.84 -20.71 -24.53
C LEU A 199 4.97 -22.24 -24.57
N GLU A 200 6.09 -22.75 -25.07
CA GLU A 200 6.38 -24.19 -25.12
C GLU A 200 6.65 -24.80 -23.73
N SER A 201 7.20 -24.02 -22.80
CA SER A 201 7.53 -24.46 -21.43
C SER A 201 6.38 -24.36 -20.42
N GLY A 202 5.15 -24.07 -20.87
CA GLY A 202 3.98 -23.90 -20.00
C GLY A 202 3.78 -22.46 -19.47
N GLY A 203 4.39 -21.47 -20.12
CA GLY A 203 4.18 -20.07 -19.81
C GLY A 203 4.69 -19.66 -18.42
N TYR A 204 3.94 -18.78 -17.77
CA TYR A 204 4.22 -18.33 -16.40
C TYR A 204 3.54 -19.19 -15.34
N GLU A 205 2.82 -20.27 -15.71
CA GLU A 205 2.00 -21.06 -14.77
C GLU A 205 2.80 -21.52 -13.55
N ARG A 206 4.02 -21.99 -13.74
CA ARG A 206 4.89 -22.45 -12.65
C ARG A 206 5.29 -21.33 -11.67
N ALA A 207 5.65 -20.16 -12.20
CA ALA A 207 5.96 -19.00 -11.37
C ALA A 207 4.72 -18.51 -10.60
N LEU A 208 3.54 -18.59 -11.22
CA LEU A 208 2.26 -18.25 -10.60
C LEU A 208 1.83 -19.25 -9.53
N GLU A 209 2.22 -20.51 -9.66
CA GLU A 209 2.02 -21.58 -8.66
C GLU A 209 3.04 -21.52 -7.51
N ALA A 210 3.71 -20.38 -7.33
CA ALA A 210 4.72 -20.15 -6.29
C ALA A 210 5.97 -21.04 -6.41
N GLU A 211 6.24 -21.62 -7.58
CA GLU A 211 7.50 -22.29 -7.83
C GLU A 211 8.61 -21.27 -8.12
N PHE A 212 9.73 -21.40 -7.43
CA PHE A 212 10.94 -20.66 -7.79
C PHE A 212 11.50 -21.21 -9.09
N VAL A 213 11.40 -20.41 -10.15
CA VAL A 213 11.91 -20.75 -11.48
C VAL A 213 13.05 -19.82 -11.84
N SER A 214 14.14 -20.41 -12.35
CA SER A 214 15.30 -19.69 -12.89
C SER A 214 15.54 -20.19 -14.30
N GLU A 215 15.38 -19.32 -15.28
CA GLU A 215 15.52 -19.69 -16.69
C GLU A 215 16.21 -18.59 -17.50
N GLU A 216 16.95 -19.01 -18.53
CA GLU A 216 17.54 -18.06 -19.48
C GLU A 216 16.44 -17.42 -20.32
N ARG A 217 16.55 -16.11 -20.48
CA ARG A 217 15.63 -15.29 -21.27
C ARG A 217 16.42 -14.22 -22.02
N GLN A 218 15.99 -13.92 -23.23
CA GLN A 218 16.51 -12.82 -24.01
C GLN A 218 15.48 -11.69 -24.06
N LEU A 219 15.85 -10.54 -23.51
CA LEU A 219 15.06 -9.32 -23.60
C LEU A 219 15.49 -8.50 -24.83
N VAL A 220 14.59 -7.67 -25.34
CA VAL A 220 14.85 -6.73 -26.44
C VAL A 220 14.71 -5.31 -25.89
N ALA A 221 15.81 -4.55 -25.94
CA ALA A 221 15.83 -3.14 -25.63
C ALA A 221 15.17 -2.31 -26.73
N ARG A 222 14.82 -1.05 -26.42
CA ARG A 222 14.17 -0.11 -27.33
C ARG A 222 14.95 0.14 -28.63
N ASP A 223 16.27 0.08 -28.56
CA ASP A 223 17.15 0.25 -29.72
C ASP A 223 17.34 -1.05 -30.54
N GLY A 224 16.68 -2.13 -30.14
CA GLY A 224 16.76 -3.46 -30.76
C GLY A 224 17.88 -4.33 -30.21
N THR A 225 18.66 -3.87 -29.22
CA THR A 225 19.71 -4.67 -28.59
C THR A 225 19.10 -5.86 -27.85
N VAL A 226 19.67 -7.05 -28.07
CA VAL A 226 19.29 -8.26 -27.34
C VAL A 226 20.12 -8.35 -26.07
N ILE A 227 19.44 -8.54 -24.94
CA ILE A 227 20.05 -8.65 -23.61
C ILE A 227 19.80 -10.06 -23.09
N GLU A 228 20.87 -10.82 -22.93
CA GLU A 228 20.82 -12.13 -22.29
C GLU A 228 20.66 -11.97 -20.78
N THR A 229 19.67 -12.66 -20.23
CA THR A 229 19.31 -12.58 -18.82
C THR A 229 19.07 -13.95 -18.23
N LEU A 230 19.37 -14.09 -16.95
CA LEU A 230 18.88 -15.18 -16.13
C LEU A 230 17.71 -14.64 -15.31
N LEU A 231 16.48 -14.94 -15.75
CA LEU A 231 15.28 -14.48 -15.09
C LEU A 231 14.98 -15.40 -13.91
N ARG A 232 14.83 -14.81 -12.73
CA ARG A 232 14.38 -15.51 -11.52
C ARG A 232 13.03 -14.98 -11.11
N ALA A 233 12.02 -15.84 -11.16
CA ALA A 233 10.67 -15.52 -10.71
C ALA A 233 10.45 -16.02 -9.27
N ALA A 234 9.74 -15.21 -8.49
CA ALA A 234 9.25 -15.55 -7.17
C ALA A 234 7.80 -15.01 -7.05
N PRO A 235 6.91 -15.74 -6.36
CA PRO A 235 5.53 -15.30 -6.10
C PRO A 235 5.46 -14.07 -5.19
#